data_AF-A0A954MU95-F1
#
_entry.id   AF-A0A954MU95-F1
#
_cell.length_a   1.000
_cell.length_b   1.000
_cell.length_c   1.000
_cell.angle_alpha   90.00
_cell.angle_beta   90.00
_cell.angle_gamma   90.00
#
_symmetry.space_group_name_H-M   'P 1'
#
loop_
_entity.id
_entity.type
_entity.pdbx_description
1 polymer ?
#
loop_
_entity_poly.entity_id
_entity_poly.type
_entity_poly.pdbx_seq_one_letter_code
_entity_poly.pdbx_strand_id
1 'polypeptide(L)'
;MRPLLLLLLLSTPLFADEETIPGSRPTNQIIVSPNGPDDGGDFGPKTPGTKTSGLQEAFDAAKRHAKDLYVAGGSWTADKTTPVVYNLHKTLHVPWMQNFRFDSGHAVLNYVGKTGDAVVIDSQMSCSYRFGLIVSLSDGAVVRLTPATEGPDRFRVITSTEFVFNALVGGGGAWPGGEPYNSTLDQKRRWMGVGLHLDGRPGPIDANKITVFETVGCETGLLLTGGISRNTIEETNIHLCRHHLRIGDEQDAIPCDNRIEAFVDSQGIQHSSGATIFGVRNMLTLSSRPGMTQYDLRFGPSASDNLVLLHSAGKTVDDSTSHTNRLISTAQPTPLATPPVPPSGEAIQNTNPFPIEIRILNPGTVTHWTELSPGEDAIDIHAPLSPGQSFLLNPGESLRLQYTAPPTWRWKPIR
;
A
#
# COMPACT_ATOMS: atom_id res chain seq x y z
N MET A 1 46.83 1.76 -45.32
CA MET A 1 46.25 0.96 -44.24
C MET A 1 44.75 1.24 -44.17
N ARG A 2 43.93 0.25 -44.54
CA ARG A 2 42.45 0.27 -44.48
C ARG A 2 42.04 -0.95 -43.65
N PRO A 3 41.10 -0.88 -42.68
CA PRO A 3 40.63 -2.07 -42.01
C PRO A 3 39.56 -2.76 -42.85
N LEU A 4 39.76 -4.08 -43.01
CA LEU A 4 38.84 -5.03 -43.61
C LEU A 4 37.71 -5.29 -42.61
N LEU A 5 36.46 -5.04 -42.99
CA LEU A 5 35.27 -5.41 -42.22
C LEU A 5 34.88 -6.85 -42.59
N LEU A 6 35.12 -7.80 -41.69
CA LEU A 6 34.77 -9.20 -41.85
C LEU A 6 33.30 -9.40 -41.42
N LEU A 7 32.43 -9.63 -42.39
CA LEU A 7 31.01 -9.94 -42.18
C LEU A 7 30.86 -11.42 -41.81
N LEU A 8 30.63 -11.72 -40.52
CA LEU A 8 30.29 -13.06 -40.05
C LEU A 8 28.78 -13.31 -40.25
N LEU A 9 28.45 -14.07 -41.29
CA LEU A 9 27.14 -14.68 -41.48
C LEU A 9 27.01 -15.86 -40.50
N LEU A 10 26.34 -15.65 -39.38
CA LEU A 10 25.90 -16.73 -38.50
C LEU A 10 24.59 -17.32 -39.07
N SER A 11 24.68 -18.55 -39.56
CA SER A 11 23.56 -19.39 -39.92
C SER A 11 22.72 -19.72 -38.67
N THR A 12 21.47 -19.27 -38.64
CA THR A 12 20.47 -19.73 -37.69
C THR A 12 20.05 -21.18 -38.02
N PRO A 13 19.86 -22.05 -37.03
CA PRO A 13 19.28 -23.36 -37.28
C PRO A 13 17.80 -23.20 -37.66
N LEU A 14 17.37 -23.91 -38.70
CA LEU A 14 15.96 -24.16 -38.99
C LEU A 14 15.36 -24.87 -37.77
N PHE A 15 14.45 -24.20 -37.07
CA PHE A 15 13.55 -24.87 -36.14
C PHE A 15 12.54 -25.69 -36.95
N ALA A 16 12.36 -26.95 -36.56
CA ALA A 16 11.36 -27.82 -37.12
C ALA A 16 9.96 -27.25 -36.88
N ASP A 17 9.12 -27.26 -37.91
CA ASP A 17 7.73 -26.86 -37.86
C ASP A 17 6.98 -27.73 -36.82
N GLU A 18 6.50 -27.10 -35.74
CA GLU A 18 5.49 -27.68 -34.86
C GLU A 18 4.20 -27.86 -35.67
N GLU A 19 3.68 -29.09 -35.72
CA GLU A 19 2.39 -29.41 -36.34
C GLU A 19 1.28 -28.56 -35.69
N THR A 20 0.84 -27.52 -36.40
CA THR A 20 -0.32 -26.72 -36.01
C THR A 20 -1.57 -27.57 -36.07
N ILE A 21 -2.26 -27.74 -34.93
CA ILE A 21 -3.57 -28.39 -34.85
C ILE A 21 -4.54 -27.62 -35.78
N PRO A 22 -5.14 -28.27 -36.79
CA PRO A 22 -6.06 -27.61 -37.71
C PRO A 22 -7.29 -27.09 -36.98
N GLY A 23 -7.44 -25.76 -36.87
CA GLY A 23 -8.66 -25.12 -36.38
C GLY A 23 -8.49 -24.13 -35.23
N SER A 24 -7.32 -24.01 -34.60
CA SER A 24 -7.10 -22.94 -33.61
C SER A 24 -6.87 -21.62 -34.34
N ARG A 25 -7.72 -20.62 -34.06
CA ARG A 25 -7.39 -19.25 -34.46
C ARG A 25 -6.11 -18.88 -33.71
N PRO A 26 -5.07 -18.34 -34.35
CA PRO A 26 -3.91 -17.84 -33.64
C PRO A 26 -4.37 -16.68 -32.74
N THR A 27 -4.61 -16.98 -31.47
CA THR A 27 -4.86 -15.97 -30.45
C THR A 27 -3.50 -15.45 -29.99
N ASN A 28 -3.39 -14.14 -29.81
CA ASN A 28 -2.21 -13.52 -29.19
C ASN A 28 -2.19 -13.72 -27.66
N GLN A 29 -2.82 -14.80 -27.19
CA GLN A 29 -3.11 -15.08 -25.80
C GLN A 29 -2.82 -16.54 -25.50
N ILE A 30 -2.28 -16.78 -24.32
CA ILE A 30 -2.26 -18.06 -23.66
C ILE A 30 -3.49 -18.15 -22.77
N ILE A 31 -4.16 -19.30 -22.77
CA ILE A 31 -5.37 -19.54 -22.01
C ILE A 31 -5.12 -20.61 -20.95
N VAL A 32 -5.39 -20.26 -19.70
CA VAL A 32 -5.49 -21.22 -18.59
C VAL A 32 -6.96 -21.55 -18.37
N SER A 33 -7.32 -22.83 -18.43
CA SER A 33 -8.71 -23.30 -18.31
C SER A 33 -8.88 -24.33 -17.18
N PRO A 34 -10.12 -24.63 -16.74
CA PRO A 34 -10.37 -25.51 -15.60
C PRO A 34 -9.87 -26.95 -15.78
N ASN A 35 -9.79 -27.46 -17.01
CA ASN A 35 -9.16 -28.76 -17.30
C ASN A 35 -7.90 -28.65 -18.16
N GLY A 36 -7.44 -27.44 -18.48
CA GLY A 36 -6.27 -27.21 -19.30
C GLY A 36 -6.36 -27.88 -20.68
N PRO A 37 -5.33 -28.63 -21.10
CA PRO A 37 -5.32 -29.29 -22.42
C PRO A 37 -6.54 -30.18 -22.69
N ASP A 38 -7.14 -30.78 -21.65
CA ASP A 38 -8.27 -31.69 -21.79
C ASP A 38 -9.58 -30.98 -22.22
N ASP A 39 -9.70 -29.67 -22.01
CA ASP A 39 -10.85 -28.86 -22.47
C ASP A 39 -10.48 -27.79 -23.50
N GLY A 40 -9.29 -27.92 -24.10
CA GLY A 40 -8.82 -27.06 -25.18
C GLY A 40 -8.11 -25.78 -24.74
N GLY A 41 -7.87 -25.58 -23.44
CA GLY A 41 -6.95 -24.54 -22.97
C GLY A 41 -5.48 -24.95 -23.12
N ASP A 42 -4.57 -23.98 -23.13
CA ASP A 42 -3.13 -24.26 -23.24
C ASP A 42 -2.58 -24.86 -21.94
N PHE A 43 -3.07 -24.37 -20.80
CA PHE A 43 -2.63 -24.79 -19.46
C PHE A 43 -3.80 -24.92 -18.49
N GLY A 44 -3.61 -25.66 -17.39
CA GLY A 44 -4.62 -25.79 -16.33
C GLY A 44 -4.24 -26.84 -15.29
N PRO A 45 -5.17 -27.23 -14.40
CA PRO A 45 -4.93 -28.25 -13.37
C PRO A 45 -4.40 -29.59 -13.87
N LYS A 46 -4.67 -29.92 -15.14
CA LYS A 46 -4.21 -31.16 -15.79
C LYS A 46 -2.93 -30.97 -16.61
N THR A 47 -2.32 -29.79 -16.61
CA THR A 47 -0.97 -29.60 -17.15
C THR A 47 0.00 -30.55 -16.43
N PRO A 48 0.72 -31.43 -17.17
CA PRO A 48 1.57 -32.44 -16.55
C PRO A 48 2.60 -31.84 -15.57
N GLY A 49 2.62 -32.35 -14.34
CA GLY A 49 3.63 -31.99 -13.33
C GLY A 49 3.38 -30.68 -12.58
N THR A 50 2.36 -29.89 -12.97
CA THR A 50 2.13 -28.57 -12.37
C THR A 50 1.90 -28.63 -10.85
N LYS A 51 2.34 -27.57 -10.17
CA LYS A 51 2.08 -27.32 -8.74
C LYS A 51 1.26 -26.06 -8.49
N THR A 52 0.84 -25.39 -9.56
CA THR A 52 0.11 -24.12 -9.52
C THR A 52 -1.09 -24.14 -10.46
N SER A 53 -1.67 -25.33 -10.66
CA SER A 53 -2.78 -25.55 -11.59
C SER A 53 -2.54 -25.00 -13.02
N GLY A 54 -1.31 -25.15 -13.53
CA GLY A 54 -0.90 -24.71 -14.86
C GLY A 54 -0.52 -23.23 -14.95
N LEU A 55 -0.71 -22.45 -13.90
CA LEU A 55 -0.51 -20.99 -13.94
C LEU A 55 0.96 -20.62 -14.08
N GLN A 56 1.87 -21.30 -13.37
CA GLN A 56 3.30 -20.98 -13.48
C GLN A 56 3.79 -21.27 -14.90
N GLU A 57 3.42 -22.42 -15.43
CA GLU A 57 3.77 -22.82 -16.79
C GLU A 57 3.21 -21.85 -17.82
N ALA A 58 1.99 -21.33 -17.60
CA ALA A 58 1.38 -20.35 -18.47
C ALA A 58 2.09 -19.00 -18.45
N PHE A 59 2.51 -18.50 -17.27
CA PHE A 59 3.31 -17.27 -17.18
C PHE A 59 4.68 -17.44 -17.85
N ASP A 60 5.34 -18.57 -17.65
CA ASP A 60 6.64 -18.86 -18.27
C ASP A 60 6.53 -18.92 -19.80
N ALA A 61 5.47 -19.56 -20.30
CA ALA A 61 5.16 -19.60 -21.73
C ALA A 61 4.80 -18.22 -22.28
N ALA A 62 4.00 -17.43 -21.55
CA ALA A 62 3.60 -16.09 -21.96
C ALA A 62 4.82 -15.18 -22.12
N LYS A 63 5.75 -15.24 -21.16
CA LYS A 63 7.04 -14.56 -21.23
C LYS A 63 7.87 -15.01 -22.43
N ARG A 64 8.02 -16.33 -22.62
CA ARG A 64 8.85 -16.90 -23.69
C ARG A 64 8.34 -16.54 -25.08
N HIS A 65 7.03 -16.50 -25.24
CA HIS A 65 6.38 -16.29 -26.53
C HIS A 65 5.85 -14.87 -26.73
N ALA A 66 6.09 -13.96 -25.78
CA ALA A 66 5.59 -12.59 -25.78
C ALA A 66 4.08 -12.50 -26.04
N LYS A 67 3.30 -13.31 -25.32
CA LYS A 67 1.84 -13.36 -25.41
C LYS A 67 1.20 -12.84 -24.13
N ASP A 68 -0.02 -12.32 -24.24
CA ASP A 68 -0.87 -12.03 -23.08
C ASP A 68 -1.38 -13.33 -22.44
N LEU A 69 -1.85 -13.24 -21.19
CA LEU A 69 -2.38 -14.39 -20.45
C LEU A 69 -3.82 -14.14 -20.00
N TYR A 70 -4.71 -15.07 -20.34
CA TYR A 70 -6.07 -15.13 -19.84
C TYR A 70 -6.29 -16.38 -19.00
N VAL A 71 -6.96 -16.25 -17.86
CA VAL A 71 -7.41 -17.39 -17.04
C VAL A 71 -8.93 -17.41 -17.04
N ALA A 72 -9.50 -18.56 -17.38
CA ALA A 72 -10.94 -18.77 -17.30
C ALA A 72 -11.39 -18.77 -15.83
N GLY A 73 -12.27 -17.83 -15.48
CA GLY A 73 -12.80 -17.63 -14.13
C GLY A 73 -14.29 -17.32 -14.10
N GLY A 74 -14.81 -16.89 -12.94
CA GLY A 74 -16.20 -16.44 -12.79
C GLY A 74 -17.21 -17.55 -13.15
N SER A 75 -18.22 -17.20 -13.95
CA SER A 75 -19.31 -18.10 -14.39
C SER A 75 -18.95 -18.95 -15.61
N TRP A 76 -17.66 -19.20 -15.88
CA TRP A 76 -17.22 -20.03 -17.01
C TRP A 76 -17.82 -21.44 -17.00
N THR A 77 -18.12 -21.96 -15.82
CA THR A 77 -18.89 -23.19 -15.67
C THR A 77 -20.37 -22.90 -15.88
N ALA A 78 -20.86 -23.08 -17.10
CA ALA A 78 -22.29 -23.02 -17.41
C ALA A 78 -23.09 -23.83 -16.38
N ASP A 79 -24.20 -23.26 -15.91
CA ASP A 79 -25.13 -23.86 -14.96
C ASP A 79 -24.55 -24.22 -13.57
N LYS A 80 -23.34 -23.72 -13.24
CA LYS A 80 -22.78 -23.83 -11.88
C LYS A 80 -22.62 -22.45 -11.27
N THR A 81 -23.09 -22.31 -10.04
CA THR A 81 -22.92 -21.10 -9.21
C THR A 81 -21.59 -21.08 -8.44
N THR A 82 -20.76 -22.11 -8.62
CA THR A 82 -19.48 -22.24 -7.93
C THR A 82 -18.38 -21.51 -8.69
N PRO A 83 -17.51 -20.76 -8.00
CA PRO A 83 -16.37 -20.12 -8.66
C PRO A 83 -15.38 -21.15 -9.21
N VAL A 84 -14.66 -20.79 -10.27
CA VAL A 84 -13.50 -21.57 -10.74
C VAL A 84 -12.33 -21.35 -9.78
N VAL A 85 -11.82 -22.44 -9.22
CA VAL A 85 -10.72 -22.42 -8.24
C VAL A 85 -9.48 -23.09 -8.82
N TYR A 86 -8.35 -22.37 -8.80
CA TYR A 86 -7.03 -22.89 -9.12
C TYR A 86 -6.22 -23.01 -7.84
N ASN A 87 -5.76 -24.22 -7.51
CA ASN A 87 -5.04 -24.49 -6.27
C ASN A 87 -3.53 -24.30 -6.48
N LEU A 88 -2.93 -23.46 -5.64
CA LEU A 88 -1.51 -23.18 -5.62
C LEU A 88 -0.86 -24.01 -4.49
N HIS A 89 -0.20 -25.10 -4.85
CA HIS A 89 0.58 -25.94 -3.93
C HIS A 89 2.00 -25.41 -3.67
N LYS A 90 2.41 -24.44 -4.48
CA LYS A 90 3.64 -23.64 -4.35
C LYS A 90 3.32 -22.19 -4.67
N THR A 91 4.19 -21.28 -4.26
CA THR A 91 4.09 -19.86 -4.60
C THR A 91 4.02 -19.71 -6.11
N LEU A 92 3.08 -18.90 -6.59
CA LEU A 92 3.01 -18.50 -7.98
C LEU A 92 3.94 -17.31 -8.19
N HIS A 93 4.96 -17.48 -9.03
CA HIS A 93 5.91 -16.42 -9.35
C HIS A 93 5.57 -15.83 -10.72
N VAL A 94 5.08 -14.60 -10.73
CA VAL A 94 4.94 -13.82 -11.97
C VAL A 94 6.33 -13.26 -12.30
N PRO A 95 6.96 -13.69 -13.40
CA PRO A 95 8.32 -13.28 -13.70
C PRO A 95 8.36 -11.81 -14.13
N TRP A 96 9.57 -11.30 -14.38
CA TRP A 96 9.68 -9.99 -15.02
C TRP A 96 8.92 -9.96 -16.35
N MET A 97 8.08 -8.94 -16.57
CA MET A 97 7.33 -8.71 -17.82
C MET A 97 7.37 -7.23 -18.24
N GLN A 98 7.19 -7.00 -19.54
CA GLN A 98 7.00 -5.67 -20.12
C GLN A 98 5.95 -5.70 -21.22
N ASN A 99 5.11 -4.66 -21.32
CA ASN A 99 4.03 -4.56 -22.32
C ASN A 99 3.10 -5.78 -22.30
N PHE A 100 2.76 -6.27 -21.11
CA PHE A 100 2.06 -7.53 -20.90
C PHE A 100 0.71 -7.30 -20.22
N ARG A 101 -0.30 -8.04 -20.67
CA ARG A 101 -1.62 -8.07 -20.04
C ARG A 101 -1.94 -9.44 -19.45
N PHE A 102 -2.46 -9.41 -18.23
CA PHE A 102 -3.01 -10.55 -17.53
C PHE A 102 -4.45 -10.27 -17.08
N ASP A 103 -5.35 -11.21 -17.34
CA ASP A 103 -6.72 -11.17 -16.84
C ASP A 103 -7.12 -12.55 -16.31
N SER A 104 -7.44 -12.63 -15.02
CA SER A 104 -7.76 -13.89 -14.38
C SER A 104 -9.23 -14.30 -14.52
N GLY A 105 -10.06 -13.53 -15.25
CA GLY A 105 -11.47 -13.82 -15.44
C GLY A 105 -12.27 -13.89 -14.13
N HIS A 106 -11.80 -13.23 -13.06
CA HIS A 106 -12.35 -13.34 -11.71
C HIS A 106 -12.26 -14.75 -11.08
N ALA A 107 -11.30 -15.58 -11.49
CA ALA A 107 -11.00 -16.85 -10.84
C ALA A 107 -10.56 -16.69 -9.37
N VAL A 108 -10.65 -17.79 -8.61
CA VAL A 108 -10.10 -17.90 -7.26
C VAL A 108 -8.75 -18.61 -7.33
N LEU A 109 -7.69 -17.93 -6.86
CA LEU A 109 -6.38 -18.50 -6.66
C LEU A 109 -6.24 -18.89 -5.19
N ASN A 110 -6.28 -20.19 -4.90
CA ASN A 110 -6.27 -20.71 -3.53
C ASN A 110 -4.90 -21.29 -3.17
N TYR A 111 -4.12 -20.57 -2.38
CA TYR A 111 -2.84 -21.04 -1.87
C TYR A 111 -3.01 -21.98 -0.69
N VAL A 112 -2.61 -23.24 -0.88
CA VAL A 112 -2.78 -24.29 0.13
C VAL A 112 -1.56 -24.45 1.04
N GLY A 113 -0.47 -23.72 0.76
CA GLY A 113 0.71 -23.72 1.60
C GLY A 113 0.45 -23.06 2.96
N LYS A 114 1.12 -23.56 4.01
CA LYS A 114 1.00 -23.01 5.37
C LYS A 114 2.00 -21.89 5.66
N THR A 115 3.00 -21.71 4.79
CA THR A 115 4.10 -20.77 4.97
C THR A 115 4.51 -20.14 3.65
N GLY A 116 5.01 -18.91 3.69
CA GLY A 116 5.50 -18.22 2.50
C GLY A 116 4.40 -17.50 1.71
N ASP A 117 4.78 -16.79 0.65
CA ASP A 117 3.85 -15.94 -0.10
C ASP A 117 3.00 -16.76 -1.08
N ALA A 118 1.75 -16.35 -1.32
CA ALA A 118 0.88 -17.04 -2.29
C ALA A 118 1.22 -16.64 -3.73
N VAL A 119 1.24 -15.34 -4.01
CA VAL A 119 1.65 -14.78 -5.31
C VAL A 119 2.78 -13.79 -5.10
N VAL A 120 3.88 -13.98 -5.83
CA VAL A 120 5.01 -13.05 -5.88
C VAL A 120 5.12 -12.50 -7.28
N ILE A 121 4.99 -11.19 -7.41
CA ILE A 121 5.13 -10.48 -8.68
C ILE A 121 6.48 -9.78 -8.68
N ASP A 122 7.33 -10.20 -9.62
CA ASP A 122 8.66 -9.64 -9.84
C ASP A 122 8.57 -8.28 -10.55
N SER A 123 9.67 -7.76 -11.08
CA SER A 123 9.75 -6.49 -11.79
C SER A 123 8.78 -6.37 -12.98
N GLN A 124 8.09 -5.23 -13.11
CA GLN A 124 7.08 -5.00 -14.14
C GLN A 124 7.28 -3.63 -14.78
N MET A 125 7.04 -3.54 -16.09
CA MET A 125 7.06 -2.27 -16.81
C MET A 125 5.93 -2.19 -17.83
N SER A 126 5.05 -1.20 -17.71
CA SER A 126 3.97 -0.99 -18.67
C SER A 126 3.05 -2.21 -18.81
N CYS A 127 2.68 -2.81 -17.67
CA CYS A 127 1.80 -3.98 -17.63
C CYS A 127 0.39 -3.63 -17.12
N SER A 128 -0.56 -4.54 -17.35
CA SER A 128 -1.91 -4.46 -16.77
C SER A 128 -2.32 -5.83 -16.23
N TYR A 129 -2.61 -5.89 -14.93
CA TYR A 129 -2.99 -7.10 -14.23
C TYR A 129 -4.39 -6.97 -13.64
N ARG A 130 -5.26 -7.94 -13.93
CA ARG A 130 -6.55 -8.09 -13.28
C ARG A 130 -6.67 -9.47 -12.64
N PHE A 131 -6.67 -9.50 -11.31
CA PHE A 131 -6.88 -10.69 -10.50
C PHE A 131 -8.30 -10.72 -9.93
N GLY A 132 -8.84 -11.93 -9.83
CA GLY A 132 -10.01 -12.24 -9.03
C GLY A 132 -9.67 -12.30 -7.55
N LEU A 133 -10.10 -13.39 -6.91
CA LEU A 133 -9.86 -13.62 -5.49
C LEU A 133 -8.53 -14.35 -5.30
N ILE A 134 -7.68 -13.89 -4.38
CA ILE A 134 -6.49 -14.62 -3.96
C ILE A 134 -6.61 -14.93 -2.48
N VAL A 135 -6.52 -16.21 -2.13
CA VAL A 135 -6.71 -16.71 -0.76
C VAL A 135 -5.43 -17.37 -0.28
N SER A 136 -4.99 -17.04 0.93
CA SER A 136 -3.81 -17.63 1.55
C SER A 136 -4.00 -17.70 3.06
N LEU A 137 -3.85 -18.90 3.64
CA LEU A 137 -3.84 -19.09 5.09
C LEU A 137 -2.42 -19.17 5.67
N SER A 138 -1.43 -18.74 4.89
CA SER A 138 -0.01 -18.80 5.25
C SER A 138 0.41 -17.64 6.17
N ASP A 139 1.66 -17.69 6.63
CA ASP A 139 2.30 -16.60 7.36
C ASP A 139 2.96 -15.53 6.46
N GLY A 140 2.96 -15.74 5.14
CA GLY A 140 3.48 -14.80 4.14
C GLY A 140 2.43 -13.83 3.63
N ALA A 141 2.75 -13.13 2.54
CA ALA A 141 1.83 -12.24 1.86
C ALA A 141 0.87 -13.02 0.96
N VAL A 142 -0.39 -12.59 0.88
CA VAL A 142 -1.32 -13.04 -0.17
C VAL A 142 -0.77 -12.61 -1.53
N VAL A 143 -0.37 -11.34 -1.64
CA VAL A 143 0.38 -10.83 -2.79
C VAL A 143 1.59 -10.03 -2.31
N ARG A 144 2.78 -10.39 -2.80
CA ARG A 144 3.99 -9.57 -2.67
C ARG A 144 4.40 -9.01 -4.03
N LEU A 145 4.53 -7.70 -4.13
CA LEU A 145 5.20 -7.02 -5.23
C LEU A 145 6.66 -6.81 -4.81
N THR A 146 7.62 -7.41 -5.53
CA THR A 146 9.04 -7.29 -5.17
C THR A 146 9.92 -7.35 -6.42
N PRO A 147 10.46 -6.22 -6.90
CA PRO A 147 11.30 -6.19 -8.10
C PRO A 147 12.67 -6.81 -7.82
N ALA A 148 12.84 -8.09 -8.13
CA ALA A 148 14.05 -8.86 -7.84
C ALA A 148 14.93 -9.09 -9.09
N THR A 149 14.31 -9.16 -10.28
CA THR A 149 15.01 -9.49 -11.53
C THR A 149 15.10 -8.28 -12.46
N GLU A 150 16.26 -8.09 -13.09
CA GLU A 150 16.48 -7.06 -14.10
C GLU A 150 15.82 -7.42 -15.44
N GLY A 151 15.19 -6.43 -16.07
CA GLY A 151 14.71 -6.52 -17.45
C GLY A 151 15.83 -6.45 -18.49
N PRO A 152 15.50 -6.55 -19.80
CA PRO A 152 16.43 -6.36 -20.91
C PRO A 152 17.11 -4.98 -20.92
N ASP A 153 16.45 -3.98 -20.36
CA ASP A 153 16.94 -2.61 -20.14
C ASP A 153 17.78 -2.46 -18.85
N ARG A 154 17.97 -3.56 -18.11
CA ARG A 154 18.65 -3.64 -16.80
C ARG A 154 17.94 -2.89 -15.69
N PHE A 155 16.67 -2.52 -15.87
CA PHE A 155 15.90 -1.97 -14.77
C PHE A 155 15.32 -3.11 -13.92
N ARG A 156 15.52 -2.98 -12.61
CA ARG A 156 14.90 -3.79 -11.57
C ARG A 156 13.88 -2.92 -10.85
N VAL A 157 12.67 -2.86 -11.39
CA VAL A 157 11.63 -1.91 -10.99
C VAL A 157 10.24 -2.52 -11.18
N ILE A 158 9.25 -2.08 -10.42
CA ILE A 158 7.84 -2.17 -10.79
C ILE A 158 7.37 -0.74 -11.07
N THR A 159 7.12 -0.41 -12.34
CA THR A 159 6.74 0.95 -12.75
C THR A 159 5.68 0.96 -13.84
N SER A 160 4.90 2.04 -13.85
CA SER A 160 3.93 2.34 -14.91
C SER A 160 2.99 1.16 -15.17
N THR A 161 2.64 0.43 -14.11
CA THR A 161 1.83 -0.78 -14.17
C THR A 161 0.53 -0.57 -13.41
N GLU A 162 -0.56 -1.11 -13.95
CA GLU A 162 -1.85 -1.18 -13.27
C GLU A 162 -2.05 -2.57 -12.68
N PHE A 163 -2.44 -2.63 -11.41
CA PHE A 163 -2.85 -3.84 -10.72
C PHE A 163 -4.27 -3.67 -10.18
N VAL A 164 -5.15 -4.61 -10.50
CA VAL A 164 -6.51 -4.67 -9.97
C VAL A 164 -6.71 -6.03 -9.32
N PHE A 165 -7.08 -6.04 -8.04
CA PHE A 165 -7.40 -7.24 -7.29
C PHE A 165 -8.84 -7.15 -6.79
N ASN A 166 -9.63 -8.20 -7.02
CA ASN A 166 -10.96 -8.24 -6.44
C ASN A 166 -10.90 -8.37 -4.92
N ALA A 167 -10.15 -9.34 -4.43
CA ALA A 167 -9.94 -9.45 -2.99
C ALA A 167 -8.70 -10.25 -2.64
N LEU A 168 -8.07 -9.87 -1.52
CA LEU A 168 -6.92 -10.50 -0.91
C LEU A 168 -7.34 -11.04 0.46
N VAL A 169 -7.41 -12.36 0.59
CA VAL A 169 -7.96 -13.02 1.78
C VAL A 169 -6.86 -13.77 2.52
N GLY A 170 -6.53 -13.28 3.72
CA GLY A 170 -5.57 -13.89 4.63
C GLY A 170 -6.17 -14.95 5.56
N GLY A 171 -5.30 -15.60 6.34
CA GLY A 171 -5.67 -16.66 7.29
C GLY A 171 -5.99 -16.23 8.72
N GLY A 172 -6.39 -14.98 8.89
CA GLY A 172 -6.72 -14.37 10.18
C GLY A 172 -7.90 -15.05 10.89
N GLY A 173 -8.12 -14.65 12.14
CA GLY A 173 -9.07 -15.30 13.06
C GLY A 173 -10.53 -15.32 12.63
N ALA A 174 -10.89 -14.68 11.51
CA ALA A 174 -12.26 -14.63 10.99
C ALA A 174 -12.77 -15.96 10.41
N TRP A 175 -11.91 -16.88 9.99
CA TRP A 175 -12.32 -18.16 9.35
C TRP A 175 -11.66 -19.39 9.98
N PRO A 176 -12.08 -19.80 11.19
CA PRO A 176 -11.47 -20.90 11.96
C PRO A 176 -11.31 -22.21 11.16
N GLY A 177 -12.23 -22.52 10.25
CA GLY A 177 -12.22 -23.75 9.44
C GLY A 177 -11.57 -23.64 8.06
N GLY A 178 -11.18 -22.44 7.60
CA GLY A 178 -10.80 -22.21 6.20
C GLY A 178 -11.96 -22.31 5.19
N GLU A 179 -13.17 -22.59 5.68
CA GLU A 179 -14.41 -22.65 4.92
C GLU A 179 -15.02 -21.22 4.87
N PRO A 180 -15.28 -20.64 3.67
CA PRO A 180 -15.75 -19.26 3.51
C PRO A 180 -17.08 -18.95 4.22
N TYR A 181 -17.89 -19.97 4.52
CA TYR A 181 -19.22 -19.84 5.13
C TYR A 181 -19.23 -19.96 6.66
N ASN A 182 -18.10 -20.24 7.30
CA ASN A 182 -18.01 -20.27 8.76
C ASN A 182 -17.32 -18.99 9.28
N SER A 183 -18.09 -17.90 9.30
CA SER A 183 -17.66 -16.52 9.61
C SER A 183 -17.64 -16.19 11.11
N THR A 184 -17.60 -17.20 11.98
CA THR A 184 -17.51 -16.92 13.43
C THR A 184 -16.10 -16.47 13.77
N LEU A 185 -15.96 -15.19 14.11
CA LEU A 185 -14.69 -14.61 14.56
C LEU A 185 -14.13 -15.39 15.76
N ASP A 186 -13.01 -16.06 15.57
CA ASP A 186 -12.22 -16.66 16.65
C ASP A 186 -11.15 -15.68 17.11
N GLN A 187 -11.47 -14.91 18.15
CA GLN A 187 -10.56 -13.95 18.76
C GLN A 187 -9.29 -14.59 19.35
N LYS A 188 -9.29 -15.91 19.60
CA LYS A 188 -8.11 -16.62 20.14
C LYS A 188 -7.14 -17.03 19.04
N ARG A 189 -7.57 -17.01 17.79
CA ARG A 189 -6.72 -17.41 16.68
C ARG A 189 -5.69 -16.33 16.38
N ARG A 190 -4.46 -16.78 16.13
CA ARG A 190 -3.38 -15.91 15.70
C ARG A 190 -3.71 -15.31 14.33
N TRP A 191 -3.62 -14.00 14.23
CA TRP A 191 -3.62 -13.25 12.98
C TRP A 191 -2.25 -13.41 12.31
N MET A 192 -2.23 -13.71 11.02
CA MET A 192 -1.00 -14.00 10.29
C MET A 192 -1.05 -13.40 8.88
N GLY A 193 0.12 -13.28 8.29
CA GLY A 193 0.27 -12.88 6.89
C GLY A 193 -0.03 -11.41 6.61
N VAL A 194 0.24 -11.04 5.37
CA VAL A 194 0.01 -9.70 4.83
C VAL A 194 -0.96 -9.82 3.67
N GLY A 195 -1.94 -8.92 3.52
CA GLY A 195 -2.79 -8.89 2.34
C GLY A 195 -1.98 -8.50 1.11
N LEU A 196 -1.62 -7.21 1.03
CA LEU A 196 -0.75 -6.66 0.00
C LEU A 196 0.58 -6.18 0.61
N HIS A 197 1.68 -6.75 0.15
CA HIS A 197 3.03 -6.32 0.54
C HIS A 197 3.77 -5.71 -0.66
N LEU A 198 4.02 -4.40 -0.58
CA LEU A 198 4.90 -3.66 -1.48
C LEU A 198 6.32 -3.68 -0.92
N ASP A 199 7.16 -4.59 -1.42
CA ASP A 199 8.55 -4.77 -0.97
C ASP A 199 9.56 -4.21 -1.97
N GLY A 200 9.83 -2.92 -1.82
CA GLY A 200 10.77 -2.15 -2.64
C GLY A 200 12.20 -2.18 -2.13
N ARG A 201 12.56 -3.12 -1.25
CA ARG A 201 13.95 -3.26 -0.78
C ARG A 201 14.89 -3.75 -1.88
N PRO A 202 14.52 -4.71 -2.75
CA PRO A 202 15.41 -5.17 -3.82
C PRO A 202 15.49 -4.21 -5.02
N GLY A 203 14.48 -3.35 -5.20
CA GLY A 203 14.40 -2.34 -6.26
C GLY A 203 13.14 -1.46 -6.08
N PRO A 204 13.05 -0.30 -6.76
CA PRO A 204 11.93 0.61 -6.58
C PRO A 204 10.59 0.06 -7.08
N ILE A 205 9.51 0.40 -6.36
CA ILE A 205 8.12 0.28 -6.82
C ILE A 205 7.56 1.69 -6.94
N ASP A 206 7.44 2.17 -8.17
CA ASP A 206 7.26 3.59 -8.45
C ASP A 206 6.21 3.87 -9.52
N ALA A 207 5.40 4.91 -9.32
CA ALA A 207 4.47 5.40 -10.33
C ALA A 207 3.49 4.34 -10.88
N ASN A 208 2.96 3.49 -10.00
CA ASN A 208 1.93 2.49 -10.34
C ASN A 208 0.54 2.93 -9.90
N LYS A 209 -0.47 2.28 -10.48
CA LYS A 209 -1.85 2.32 -9.99
C LYS A 209 -2.23 0.94 -9.46
N ILE A 210 -2.66 0.89 -8.21
CA ILE A 210 -3.00 -0.35 -7.52
C ILE A 210 -4.40 -0.19 -6.93
N THR A 211 -5.30 -1.08 -7.31
CA THR A 211 -6.67 -1.12 -6.79
C THR A 211 -6.92 -2.49 -6.16
N VAL A 212 -7.33 -2.52 -4.91
CA VAL A 212 -7.78 -3.71 -4.20
C VAL A 212 -9.20 -3.42 -3.69
N PHE A 213 -10.21 -4.14 -4.15
CA PHE A 213 -11.57 -3.85 -3.65
C PHE A 213 -11.74 -4.32 -2.20
N GLU A 214 -11.07 -5.39 -1.80
CA GLU A 214 -11.17 -5.90 -0.44
C GLU A 214 -9.89 -6.60 0.02
N THR A 215 -9.34 -6.19 1.15
CA THR A 215 -8.29 -6.91 1.88
C THR A 215 -8.86 -7.35 3.21
N VAL A 216 -8.82 -8.66 3.48
CA VAL A 216 -9.53 -9.22 4.62
C VAL A 216 -8.75 -10.30 5.36
N GLY A 217 -8.83 -10.26 6.69
CA GLY A 217 -8.39 -11.38 7.51
C GLY A 217 -6.87 -11.53 7.60
N CYS A 218 -6.12 -10.44 7.68
CA CYS A 218 -4.65 -10.49 7.72
C CYS A 218 -4.09 -10.00 9.07
N GLU A 219 -2.85 -10.35 9.41
CA GLU A 219 -2.14 -9.61 10.48
C GLU A 219 -1.93 -8.16 10.03
N THR A 220 -1.47 -7.97 8.80
CA THR A 220 -1.38 -6.64 8.17
C THR A 220 -2.15 -6.61 6.86
N GLY A 221 -3.04 -5.63 6.66
CA GLY A 221 -3.78 -5.49 5.40
C GLY A 221 -2.84 -5.04 4.27
N LEU A 222 -2.41 -3.78 4.34
CA LEU A 222 -1.46 -3.16 3.42
C LEU A 222 -0.12 -2.86 4.12
N LEU A 223 0.99 -3.34 3.56
CA LEU A 223 2.35 -3.08 4.05
C LEU A 223 3.24 -2.51 2.93
N LEU A 224 3.86 -1.36 3.18
CA LEU A 224 4.89 -0.77 2.32
C LEU A 224 6.25 -0.82 3.03
N THR A 225 7.28 -1.34 2.35
CA THR A 225 8.67 -1.38 2.84
C THR A 225 9.66 -1.05 1.72
N GLY A 226 10.73 -0.31 2.02
CA GLY A 226 11.78 0.06 1.09
C GLY A 226 11.39 1.18 0.12
N GLY A 227 11.98 1.16 -1.08
CA GLY A 227 11.80 2.19 -2.11
C GLY A 227 10.42 2.17 -2.77
N ILE A 228 9.39 2.62 -2.05
CA ILE A 228 8.00 2.71 -2.53
C ILE A 228 7.62 4.18 -2.69
N SER A 229 7.42 4.63 -3.93
CA SER A 229 7.12 6.05 -4.19
C SER A 229 6.11 6.32 -5.29
N ARG A 230 5.38 7.44 -5.17
CA ARG A 230 4.49 7.96 -6.24
C ARG A 230 3.44 6.97 -6.73
N ASN A 231 3.09 5.96 -5.93
CA ASN A 231 2.03 5.02 -6.27
C ASN A 231 0.67 5.63 -5.90
N THR A 232 -0.35 5.33 -6.70
CA THR A 232 -1.76 5.56 -6.33
C THR A 232 -2.35 4.22 -5.91
N ILE A 233 -2.71 4.09 -4.64
CA ILE A 233 -3.22 2.86 -4.03
C ILE A 233 -4.64 3.12 -3.53
N GLU A 234 -5.59 2.34 -4.03
CA GLU A 234 -6.99 2.39 -3.61
C GLU A 234 -7.35 1.03 -3.02
N GLU A 235 -7.50 0.95 -1.70
CA GLU A 235 -8.02 -0.23 -1.02
C GLU A 235 -9.43 0.06 -0.49
N THR A 236 -10.45 -0.24 -1.30
CA THR A 236 -11.84 0.16 -1.01
C THR A 236 -12.32 -0.31 0.35
N ASN A 237 -11.85 -1.47 0.82
CA ASN A 237 -12.15 -1.98 2.15
C ASN A 237 -11.00 -2.83 2.68
N ILE A 238 -10.34 -2.38 3.74
CA ILE A 238 -9.44 -3.20 4.56
C ILE A 238 -10.20 -3.53 5.82
N HIS A 239 -10.52 -4.79 6.05
CA HIS A 239 -11.28 -5.15 7.25
C HIS A 239 -10.84 -6.48 7.83
N LEU A 240 -11.24 -6.70 9.08
CA LEU A 240 -10.81 -7.87 9.83
C LEU A 240 -9.27 -8.02 9.82
N CYS A 241 -8.53 -6.92 9.97
CA CYS A 241 -7.07 -6.97 10.08
C CYS A 241 -6.63 -6.48 11.46
N ARG A 242 -5.50 -6.97 11.96
CA ARG A 242 -4.93 -6.44 13.21
C ARG A 242 -4.27 -5.08 12.97
N HIS A 243 -3.51 -4.97 11.89
CA HIS A 243 -2.88 -3.73 11.42
C HIS A 243 -3.40 -3.44 10.01
N HIS A 244 -4.34 -2.53 9.84
CA HIS A 244 -5.00 -2.37 8.52
C HIS A 244 -4.03 -1.81 7.48
N LEU A 245 -3.29 -0.77 7.84
CA LEU A 245 -2.36 -0.11 6.93
C LEU A 245 -1.07 0.25 7.67
N ARG A 246 0.07 -0.10 7.06
CA ARG A 246 1.40 0.24 7.57
C ARG A 246 2.32 0.75 6.46
N ILE A 247 2.82 1.97 6.62
CA ILE A 247 3.77 2.61 5.68
C ILE A 247 5.12 2.69 6.38
N GLY A 248 5.99 1.72 6.11
CA GLY A 248 7.30 1.61 6.74
C GLY A 248 7.28 1.12 8.19
N ASP A 249 8.42 1.26 8.85
CA ASP A 249 8.62 1.00 10.28
C ASP A 249 9.72 1.87 10.89
N GLU A 250 10.07 1.63 12.15
CA GLU A 250 11.11 2.39 12.86
C GLU A 250 12.50 2.27 12.22
N GLN A 251 12.75 1.21 11.45
CA GLN A 251 14.00 0.96 10.74
C GLN A 251 13.88 1.30 9.24
N ASP A 252 12.67 1.53 8.74
CA ASP A 252 12.36 1.73 7.33
C ASP A 252 11.36 2.88 7.13
N ALA A 253 11.89 4.11 7.12
CA ALA A 253 11.13 5.32 6.82
C ALA A 253 11.17 5.72 5.32
N ILE A 254 11.64 4.81 4.46
CA ILE A 254 11.89 5.08 3.04
C ILE A 254 10.60 5.34 2.22
N PRO A 255 9.47 4.64 2.45
CA PRO A 255 8.26 4.84 1.65
C PRO A 255 7.80 6.31 1.67
N CYS A 256 7.62 6.91 0.48
CA CYS A 256 7.31 8.33 0.38
C CYS A 256 6.46 8.71 -0.82
N ASP A 257 5.83 9.89 -0.77
CA ASP A 257 5.11 10.47 -1.92
C ASP A 257 4.00 9.57 -2.50
N ASN A 258 3.45 8.63 -1.72
CA ASN A 258 2.34 7.77 -2.15
C ASN A 258 0.98 8.46 -1.91
N ARG A 259 0.01 8.14 -2.76
CA ARG A 259 -1.40 8.53 -2.60
C ARG A 259 -2.21 7.30 -2.24
N ILE A 260 -2.81 7.28 -1.06
CA ILE A 260 -3.53 6.09 -0.56
C ILE A 260 -4.95 6.45 -0.14
N GLU A 261 -5.93 5.74 -0.69
CA GLU A 261 -7.33 5.81 -0.26
C GLU A 261 -7.74 4.48 0.36
N ALA A 262 -8.28 4.50 1.58
CA ALA A 262 -8.73 3.29 2.25
C ALA A 262 -9.90 3.51 3.23
N PHE A 263 -10.80 2.53 3.27
CA PHE A 263 -11.78 2.36 4.36
C PHE A 263 -11.30 1.22 5.27
N VAL A 264 -11.20 1.47 6.58
CA VAL A 264 -10.71 0.49 7.57
C VAL A 264 -11.80 0.08 8.56
N ASP A 265 -12.03 -1.23 8.72
CA ASP A 265 -13.03 -1.78 9.66
C ASP A 265 -12.50 -2.96 10.47
N SER A 266 -12.29 -2.74 11.77
CA SER A 266 -11.83 -3.80 12.69
C SER A 266 -12.84 -4.92 12.91
N GLN A 267 -14.14 -4.65 12.75
CA GLN A 267 -15.23 -5.58 13.07
C GLN A 267 -15.09 -6.27 14.44
N GLY A 268 -14.59 -5.55 15.45
CA GLY A 268 -14.48 -6.04 16.82
C GLY A 268 -13.19 -6.82 17.13
N ILE A 269 -12.18 -6.78 16.26
CA ILE A 269 -10.85 -7.31 16.57
C ILE A 269 -10.21 -6.53 17.72
N GLN A 270 -9.74 -7.27 18.72
CA GLN A 270 -8.97 -6.69 19.83
C GLN A 270 -7.56 -6.29 19.37
N HIS A 271 -7.06 -5.19 19.92
CA HIS A 271 -5.76 -4.60 19.56
C HIS A 271 -5.63 -4.25 18.08
N SER A 272 -6.75 -3.94 17.42
CA SER A 272 -6.75 -3.46 16.05
C SER A 272 -6.23 -2.03 15.98
N SER A 273 -5.51 -1.75 14.91
CA SER A 273 -5.01 -0.43 14.54
C SER A 273 -5.39 -0.11 13.10
N GLY A 274 -5.77 1.15 12.84
CA GLY A 274 -6.09 1.64 11.49
C GLY A 274 -4.83 1.82 10.66
N ALA A 275 -4.31 3.05 10.59
CA ALA A 275 -3.09 3.39 9.86
C ALA A 275 -1.91 3.66 10.80
N THR A 276 -0.74 3.09 10.48
CA THR A 276 0.55 3.45 11.11
C THR A 276 1.52 3.92 10.03
N ILE A 277 2.05 5.14 10.17
CA ILE A 277 2.85 5.79 9.13
C ILE A 277 4.22 6.12 9.71
N PHE A 278 5.29 5.64 9.08
CA PHE A 278 6.68 5.99 9.37
C PHE A 278 7.35 6.69 8.18
N GLY A 279 6.81 6.50 6.98
CA GLY A 279 7.23 7.17 5.75
C GLY A 279 6.93 8.67 5.73
N VAL A 280 7.39 9.33 4.67
CA VAL A 280 7.35 10.80 4.54
C VAL A 280 6.53 11.27 3.33
N ARG A 281 5.92 12.44 3.42
CA ARG A 281 5.22 13.10 2.29
C ARG A 281 4.12 12.26 1.61
N ASN A 282 3.50 11.33 2.33
CA ASN A 282 2.37 10.57 1.79
C ASN A 282 1.08 11.39 1.92
N MET A 283 0.17 11.22 0.97
CA MET A 283 -1.18 11.77 1.01
C MET A 283 -2.17 10.61 1.20
N LEU A 284 -2.98 10.68 2.26
CA LEU A 284 -3.94 9.62 2.58
C LEU A 284 -5.36 10.18 2.68
N THR A 285 -6.33 9.47 2.12
CA THR A 285 -7.76 9.65 2.36
C THR A 285 -8.27 8.43 3.11
N LEU A 286 -8.55 8.60 4.39
CA LEU A 286 -8.93 7.51 5.28
C LEU A 286 -10.36 7.67 5.79
N SER A 287 -11.01 6.53 5.98
CA SER A 287 -12.27 6.43 6.68
C SER A 287 -12.22 5.20 7.58
N SER A 288 -12.71 5.33 8.82
CA SER A 288 -12.74 4.21 9.76
C SER A 288 -14.13 4.04 10.34
N ARG A 289 -14.51 2.78 10.57
CA ARG A 289 -15.67 2.47 11.40
C ARG A 289 -15.29 2.60 12.89
N PRO A 290 -16.16 3.12 13.77
CA PRO A 290 -15.92 3.10 15.21
C PRO A 290 -15.63 1.67 15.69
N GLY A 291 -14.64 1.51 16.55
CA GLY A 291 -14.30 0.20 17.14
C GLY A 291 -12.82 -0.17 17.10
N MET A 292 -11.96 0.64 16.46
CA MET A 292 -10.51 0.48 16.61
C MET A 292 -10.12 0.60 18.08
N THR A 293 -9.46 -0.42 18.61
CA THR A 293 -9.18 -0.50 20.06
C THR A 293 -7.86 0.15 20.44
N GLN A 294 -6.89 0.25 19.53
CA GLN A 294 -5.59 0.85 19.81
C GLN A 294 -5.52 2.32 19.37
N TYR A 295 -5.69 2.57 18.07
CA TYR A 295 -5.75 3.88 17.42
C TYR A 295 -6.26 3.74 15.99
N ASP A 296 -6.84 4.81 15.45
CA ASP A 296 -7.26 4.93 14.05
C ASP A 296 -6.08 5.37 13.18
N LEU A 297 -5.22 6.25 13.72
CA LEU A 297 -4.06 6.80 13.04
C LEU A 297 -2.91 6.96 14.03
N ARG A 298 -1.71 6.53 13.63
CA ARG A 298 -0.45 6.80 14.33
C ARG A 298 0.61 7.29 13.35
N PHE A 299 1.17 8.46 13.61
CA PHE A 299 2.45 8.89 13.03
C PHE A 299 3.58 8.39 13.92
N GLY A 300 4.48 7.58 13.36
CA GLY A 300 5.66 7.09 14.04
C GLY A 300 6.78 8.14 14.09
N PRO A 301 7.89 7.86 14.80
CA PRO A 301 8.94 8.85 15.07
C PRO A 301 9.55 9.51 13.82
N SER A 302 9.72 8.75 12.74
CA SER A 302 10.31 9.23 11.48
C SER A 302 9.31 9.87 10.52
N ALA A 303 8.00 9.81 10.82
CA ALA A 303 6.98 10.31 9.91
C ALA A 303 7.07 11.82 9.80
N SER A 304 7.17 12.35 8.58
CA SER A 304 7.19 13.80 8.35
C SER A 304 6.37 14.16 7.12
N ASP A 305 5.78 15.35 7.17
CA ASP A 305 5.17 16.02 6.02
C ASP A 305 4.04 15.24 5.35
N ASN A 306 3.44 14.27 6.05
CA ASN A 306 2.29 13.53 5.55
C ASN A 306 1.02 14.39 5.64
N LEU A 307 0.10 14.22 4.70
CA LEU A 307 -1.23 14.83 4.72
C LEU A 307 -2.29 13.73 4.81
N VAL A 308 -3.11 13.75 5.86
CA VAL A 308 -4.19 12.78 6.06
C VAL A 308 -5.54 13.50 6.07
N LEU A 309 -6.45 13.07 5.20
CA LEU A 309 -7.86 13.45 5.18
C LEU A 309 -8.65 12.33 5.87
N LEU A 310 -9.15 12.57 7.08
CA LEU A 310 -9.81 11.55 7.91
C LEU A 310 -11.31 11.83 8.06
N HIS A 311 -12.14 10.98 7.44
CA HIS A 311 -13.59 11.17 7.44
C HIS A 311 -14.24 10.99 8.82
N SER A 312 -13.75 10.05 9.62
CA SER A 312 -14.23 9.81 10.98
C SER A 312 -13.00 9.72 11.87
N ALA A 313 -12.76 10.73 12.71
CA ALA A 313 -11.65 10.68 13.65
C ALA A 313 -12.06 9.89 14.89
N GLY A 314 -11.39 8.76 15.11
CA GLY A 314 -11.24 8.20 16.43
C GLY A 314 -9.94 8.67 17.08
N LYS A 315 -9.17 7.74 17.62
CA LYS A 315 -7.94 8.05 18.37
C LYS A 315 -6.76 8.24 17.40
N THR A 316 -6.21 9.46 17.38
CA THR A 316 -4.99 9.79 16.64
C THR A 316 -3.82 9.97 17.62
N VAL A 317 -2.66 9.42 17.26
CA VAL A 317 -1.39 9.57 18.00
C VAL A 317 -0.34 10.12 17.04
N ASP A 318 0.40 11.14 17.47
CA ASP A 318 1.53 11.69 16.72
C ASP A 318 2.79 11.59 17.56
N ASP A 319 3.61 10.57 17.29
CA ASP A 319 4.91 10.36 17.91
C ASP A 319 6.05 10.92 17.06
N SER A 320 5.75 11.62 15.96
CA SER A 320 6.79 12.12 15.05
C SER A 320 7.69 13.14 15.72
N THR A 321 8.99 13.09 15.44
CA THR A 321 9.93 14.06 16.01
C THR A 321 9.91 15.40 15.27
N SER A 322 9.49 15.41 13.99
CA SER A 322 9.40 16.66 13.22
C SER A 322 8.13 17.45 13.54
N HIS A 323 7.06 16.77 13.97
CA HIS A 323 5.72 17.32 14.16
C HIS A 323 5.13 18.00 12.91
N THR A 324 5.61 17.66 11.70
CA THR A 324 5.18 18.32 10.45
C THR A 324 4.00 17.62 9.76
N ASN A 325 3.47 16.54 10.33
CA ASN A 325 2.34 15.81 9.78
C ASN A 325 1.03 16.63 9.93
N ARG A 326 0.17 16.56 8.92
CA ARG A 326 -1.07 17.33 8.83
C ARG A 326 -2.28 16.42 8.76
N LEU A 327 -3.30 16.74 9.54
CA LEU A 327 -4.56 16.02 9.61
C LEU A 327 -5.72 16.99 9.36
N ILE A 328 -6.52 16.70 8.34
CA ILE A 328 -7.80 17.35 8.06
C ILE A 328 -8.90 16.34 8.41
N SER A 329 -9.82 16.71 9.30
CA SER A 329 -10.89 15.81 9.74
C SER A 329 -12.25 16.49 9.78
N THR A 330 -13.31 15.72 9.50
CA THR A 330 -14.69 16.21 9.65
C THR A 330 -15.10 16.32 11.13
N ALA A 331 -14.45 15.56 12.01
CA ALA A 331 -14.70 15.55 13.45
C ALA A 331 -14.21 16.85 14.09
N GLN A 332 -14.78 17.24 15.23
CA GLN A 332 -14.22 18.36 16.00
C GLN A 332 -12.87 17.91 16.58
N PRO A 333 -11.79 18.70 16.43
CA PRO A 333 -10.55 18.40 17.14
C PRO A 333 -10.82 18.23 18.63
N THR A 334 -10.16 17.27 19.26
CA THR A 334 -10.26 17.11 20.72
C THR A 334 -9.81 18.42 21.38
N PRO A 335 -10.55 18.94 22.38
CA PRO A 335 -10.12 20.13 23.11
C PRO A 335 -8.70 19.94 23.65
N LEU A 336 -7.81 20.86 23.30
CA LEU A 336 -6.44 20.89 23.81
C LEU A 336 -6.34 21.87 24.98
N ALA A 337 -5.57 21.49 26.00
CA ALA A 337 -5.21 22.41 27.07
C ALA A 337 -4.33 23.52 26.51
N THR A 338 -4.52 24.75 26.99
CA THR A 338 -3.62 25.85 26.64
C THR A 338 -2.29 25.68 27.40
N PRO A 339 -1.16 25.53 26.70
CA PRO A 339 0.14 25.44 27.36
C PRO A 339 0.50 26.79 27.99
N PRO A 340 1.32 26.79 29.06
CA PRO A 340 1.87 28.02 29.59
C PRO A 340 2.73 28.72 28.54
N VAL A 341 2.86 30.05 28.66
CA VAL A 341 3.82 30.80 27.85
C VAL A 341 5.24 30.36 28.23
N PRO A 342 6.10 30.00 27.27
CA PRO A 342 7.48 29.59 27.58
C PRO A 342 8.29 30.80 28.08
N PRO A 343 9.42 30.58 28.78
CA PRO A 343 10.35 31.63 29.14
C PRO A 343 10.72 32.56 27.98
N SER A 344 11.03 33.82 28.30
CA SER A 344 11.43 34.83 27.31
C SER A 344 12.62 34.36 26.48
N GLY A 345 12.50 34.39 25.16
CA GLY A 345 13.50 33.90 24.21
C GLY A 345 13.40 32.41 23.87
N GLU A 346 12.56 31.63 24.54
CA GLU A 346 12.29 30.24 24.17
C GLU A 346 11.12 30.15 23.17
N ALA A 347 11.19 29.17 22.26
CA ALA A 347 10.16 28.91 21.27
C ALA A 347 9.13 27.91 21.80
N ILE A 348 7.86 28.12 21.46
CA ILE A 348 6.81 27.10 21.57
C ILE A 348 6.51 26.55 20.18
N GLN A 349 6.54 25.23 20.03
CA GLN A 349 6.22 24.55 18.77
C GLN A 349 4.79 24.02 18.79
N ASN A 350 4.11 24.07 17.65
CA ASN A 350 2.92 23.27 17.45
C ASN A 350 3.28 21.81 17.20
N THR A 351 3.16 20.99 18.25
CA THR A 351 3.41 19.54 18.19
C THR A 351 2.17 18.72 17.82
N ASN A 352 1.05 19.36 17.45
CA ASN A 352 -0.20 18.69 17.11
C ASN A 352 -0.33 18.58 15.59
N PRO A 353 -0.99 17.54 15.05
CA PRO A 353 -1.15 17.36 13.61
C PRO A 353 -2.20 18.30 12.99
N PHE A 354 -2.67 19.31 13.72
CA PHE A 354 -3.66 20.29 13.25
C PHE A 354 -3.07 21.69 13.40
N PRO A 355 -3.46 22.66 12.55
CA PRO A 355 -3.09 24.05 12.77
C PRO A 355 -3.66 24.57 14.09
N ILE A 356 -2.89 25.43 14.77
CA ILE A 356 -3.25 26.06 16.04
C ILE A 356 -3.39 27.56 15.83
N GLU A 357 -4.51 28.12 16.29
CA GLU A 357 -4.65 29.55 16.55
C GLU A 357 -4.16 29.87 17.97
N ILE A 358 -3.15 30.71 18.10
CA ILE A 358 -2.76 31.35 19.36
C ILE A 358 -3.41 32.72 19.40
N ARG A 359 -4.30 32.97 20.37
CA ARG A 359 -4.92 34.28 20.56
C ARG A 359 -4.37 34.97 21.80
N ILE A 360 -3.81 36.17 21.63
CA ILE A 360 -3.29 36.98 22.74
C ILE A 360 -4.45 37.56 23.53
N LEU A 361 -4.49 37.27 24.83
CA LEU A 361 -5.49 37.77 25.77
C LEU A 361 -4.96 39.01 26.49
N ASN A 362 -3.70 38.94 26.97
CA ASN A 362 -2.94 40.06 27.50
C ASN A 362 -1.56 40.07 26.81
N PRO A 363 -1.13 41.19 26.21
CA PRO A 363 0.14 41.24 25.49
C PRO A 363 1.39 41.23 26.38
N GLY A 364 1.25 41.44 27.70
CA GLY A 364 2.40 41.57 28.59
C GLY A 364 3.31 42.73 28.18
N THR A 365 4.62 42.50 28.20
CA THR A 365 5.63 43.48 27.75
C THR A 365 6.57 42.84 26.73
N VAL A 366 5.99 42.36 25.63
CA VAL A 366 6.71 41.82 24.48
C VAL A 366 7.28 42.97 23.65
N THR A 367 8.54 42.85 23.24
CA THR A 367 9.24 43.85 22.41
C THR A 367 9.62 43.32 21.03
N HIS A 368 9.70 42.00 20.91
CA HIS A 368 10.16 41.30 19.73
C HIS A 368 9.57 39.88 19.72
N TRP A 369 9.19 39.40 18.55
CA TRP A 369 8.74 38.03 18.36
C TRP A 369 9.20 37.49 17.01
N THR A 370 9.40 36.17 16.95
CA THR A 370 9.90 35.46 15.78
C THR A 370 8.94 34.33 15.42
N GLU A 371 8.57 34.24 14.15
CA GLU A 371 7.93 33.05 13.55
C GLU A 371 9.01 32.13 12.97
N LEU A 372 8.90 30.83 13.24
CA LEU A 372 9.86 29.81 12.85
C LEU A 372 9.14 28.69 12.10
N SER A 373 9.40 28.57 10.80
CA SER A 373 8.85 27.50 9.96
C SER A 373 9.92 26.44 9.67
N PRO A 374 9.57 25.13 9.69
CA PRO A 374 10.52 24.08 9.35
C PRO A 374 11.09 24.26 7.92
N GLY A 375 12.40 24.43 7.82
CA GLY A 375 13.10 24.56 6.54
C GLY A 375 13.08 25.95 5.89
N GLU A 376 12.53 26.96 6.57
CA GLU A 376 12.51 28.35 6.10
C GLU A 376 13.31 29.27 7.03
N ASP A 377 13.63 30.47 6.54
CA ASP A 377 14.28 31.50 7.34
C ASP A 377 13.30 32.05 8.41
N ALA A 378 13.84 32.38 9.57
CA ALA A 378 13.08 32.98 10.66
C ALA A 378 12.56 34.38 10.27
N ILE A 379 11.31 34.68 10.62
CA ILE A 379 10.72 36.01 10.41
C ILE A 379 10.72 36.76 11.75
N ASP A 380 11.64 37.71 11.89
CA ASP A 380 11.80 38.53 13.10
C ASP A 380 10.99 39.83 13.01
N ILE A 381 10.16 40.09 14.02
CA ILE A 381 9.26 41.24 14.07
C ILE A 381 9.46 42.02 15.36
N HIS A 382 10.03 43.22 15.23
CA HIS A 382 10.28 44.15 16.33
C HIS A 382 9.05 45.03 16.62
N ALA A 383 8.01 44.42 17.16
CA ALA A 383 6.78 45.11 17.53
C ALA A 383 6.16 44.53 18.81
N PRO A 384 5.43 45.34 19.60
CA PRO A 384 4.66 44.83 20.73
C PRO A 384 3.49 43.96 20.25
N LEU A 385 2.99 43.11 21.14
CA LEU A 385 1.73 42.41 20.92
C LEU A 385 0.52 43.29 21.25
N SER A 386 -0.62 42.99 20.65
CA SER A 386 -1.91 43.63 20.98
C SER A 386 -2.93 42.62 21.51
N PRO A 387 -3.85 43.01 22.43
CA PRO A 387 -4.98 42.16 22.81
C PRO A 387 -5.81 41.77 21.58
N GLY A 388 -6.14 40.49 21.44
CA GLY A 388 -6.88 39.96 20.30
C GLY A 388 -6.04 39.65 19.06
N GLN A 389 -4.74 39.96 19.06
CA GLN A 389 -3.83 39.51 18.00
C GLN A 389 -3.81 37.97 17.98
N SER A 390 -3.83 37.41 16.77
CA SER A 390 -3.76 35.96 16.56
C SER A 390 -2.54 35.58 15.75
N PHE A 391 -1.97 34.43 16.08
CA PHE A 391 -0.96 33.73 15.29
C PHE A 391 -1.56 32.40 14.83
N LEU A 392 -1.21 31.98 13.62
CA LEU A 392 -1.54 30.67 13.10
C LEU A 392 -0.25 29.85 12.99
N LEU A 393 -0.17 28.75 13.72
CA LEU A 393 0.95 27.81 13.62
C LEU A 393 0.48 26.51 12.97
N ASN A 394 0.99 26.21 11.79
CA ASN A 394 0.88 24.88 11.19
C ASN A 394 1.68 23.85 12.01
N PRO A 395 1.42 22.54 11.81
CA PRO A 395 2.22 21.50 12.46
C PRO A 395 3.72 21.70 12.19
N GLY A 396 4.51 21.69 13.27
CA GLY A 396 5.97 21.87 13.24
C GLY A 396 6.43 23.33 13.31
N GLU A 397 5.58 24.31 13.03
CA GLU A 397 5.91 25.73 13.17
C GLU A 397 6.00 26.13 14.65
N SER A 398 6.82 27.15 14.93
CA SER A 398 7.04 27.65 16.28
C SER A 398 6.95 29.17 16.38
N LEU A 399 6.60 29.65 17.58
CA LEU A 399 6.58 31.06 17.94
C LEU A 399 7.56 31.30 19.10
N ARG A 400 8.44 32.30 18.96
CA ARG A 400 9.36 32.73 20.01
C ARG A 400 9.07 34.17 20.40
N LEU A 401 8.96 34.44 21.70
CA LEU A 401 8.63 35.77 22.22
C LEU A 401 9.75 36.30 23.12
N GLN A 402 10.14 37.58 22.95
CA GLN A 402 11.02 38.29 23.87
C GLN A 402 10.23 39.33 24.67
N TYR A 403 10.20 39.13 25.99
CA TYR A 403 9.42 39.95 26.91
C TYR A 403 10.09 40.13 28.28
N THR A 404 9.64 41.16 29.01
CA THR A 404 9.96 41.37 30.43
C THR A 404 8.79 41.04 31.36
N ALA A 405 7.56 41.11 30.86
CA ALA A 405 6.38 40.53 31.51
C ALA A 405 5.67 39.58 30.53
N PRO A 406 5.37 38.32 30.93
CA PRO A 406 4.82 37.34 30.01
C PRO A 406 3.43 37.75 29.54
N PRO A 407 3.09 37.54 28.25
CA PRO A 407 1.72 37.63 27.81
C PRO A 407 0.86 36.52 28.45
N THR A 408 -0.45 36.61 28.25
CA THR A 408 -1.35 35.47 28.39
C THR A 408 -2.04 35.21 27.07
N TRP A 409 -2.25 33.95 26.73
CA TRP A 409 -2.82 33.55 25.45
C TRP A 409 -3.85 32.43 25.60
N ARG A 410 -4.54 32.13 24.51
CA ARG A 410 -5.37 30.94 24.33
C ARG A 410 -4.82 30.14 23.16
N TRP A 411 -4.67 28.84 23.35
CA TRP A 411 -4.23 27.88 22.33
C TRP A 411 -5.44 27.08 21.86
N LYS A 412 -5.78 27.18 20.58
CA LYS A 412 -7.00 26.56 20.05
C LYS A 412 -6.70 25.85 18.74
N PRO A 413 -6.98 24.54 18.63
CA PRO A 413 -6.92 23.85 17.35
C PRO A 413 -7.99 24.41 16.41
N ILE A 414 -7.60 24.61 15.14
CA ILE A 414 -8.52 25.00 14.07
C ILE A 414 -8.60 23.90 13.02
N ARG A 415 -9.68 23.95 12.23
CA ARG A 415 -10.00 22.97 11.20
C ARG A 415 -9.44 23.39 9.85
#